data_AF-A0A1M6YW93-F1
#
_entry.id   AF-A0A1M6YW93-F1
#
_cell.length_a   1.000
_cell.length_b   1.000
_cell.length_c   1.000
_cell.angle_alpha   90.00
_cell.angle_beta   90.00
_cell.angle_gamma   90.00
#
_symmetry.space_group_name_H-M   'P 1'
#
loop_
_entity.id
_entity.type
_entity.pdbx_description
1 polymer ?
#
loop_
_entity_poly.entity_id
_entity_poly.type
_entity_poly.pdbx_seq_one_letter_code
_entity_poly.pdbx_strand_id
1 'polypeptide(L)'
;MTETFCGKDCDLCQEKLSEACRGCKEGPGRRFGGDCPIAECCRDKYHANCDTCQEAMSCTKRQQKDQMPQIRIAEAAAKEEKEVQKREKAKVLGKWLWILFWLLIASLITGLLSQDSLSQVSPRIYFIGTVSGIAIKVIYCLILLQLRHVEEKYGKAGICSIISALLAVVVLLVVENSIALALIMLLVATAIGLAVDYFFFYGNAAVLEDFDLEFSEKWKKLWTWNLICIGGMTAGICLMFLGIIGAILVIVGGLGVFVIGIMQLVYLYRMAVLFKEYT
;
A
#
# COMPACT_ATOMS: atom_id res chain seq x y z
N MET A 1 -17.16 -52.51 12.08
CA MET A 1 -17.34 -51.33 11.21
C MET A 1 -17.25 -50.12 12.11
N THR A 2 -16.08 -49.51 12.20
CA THR A 2 -15.86 -48.36 13.08
C THR A 2 -16.34 -47.12 12.34
N GLU A 3 -17.62 -46.81 12.51
CA GLU A 3 -18.25 -45.61 11.98
C GLU A 3 -17.45 -44.38 12.44
N THR A 4 -17.01 -43.56 11.48
CA THR A 4 -16.41 -42.27 11.83
C THR A 4 -17.44 -41.43 12.58
N PHE A 5 -16.98 -40.54 13.47
CA PHE A 5 -17.88 -39.74 14.30
C PHE A 5 -18.92 -38.91 13.49
N CYS A 6 -18.57 -38.53 12.25
CA CYS A 6 -19.47 -37.83 11.32
C CYS A 6 -20.35 -38.76 10.45
N GLY A 7 -20.30 -40.08 10.66
CA GLY A 7 -21.07 -41.08 9.93
C GLY A 7 -20.65 -41.21 8.46
N LYS A 8 -19.38 -40.95 8.13
CA LYS A 8 -18.81 -41.17 6.79
C LYS A 8 -18.02 -42.47 6.77
N ASP A 9 -18.26 -43.32 5.79
CA ASP A 9 -17.40 -44.48 5.56
C ASP A 9 -16.14 -44.05 4.82
N CYS A 10 -15.02 -44.01 5.53
CA CYS A 10 -13.74 -43.64 4.94
C CYS A 10 -13.17 -44.75 4.03
N ASP A 11 -13.59 -46.01 4.18
CA ASP A 11 -13.12 -47.12 3.34
C ASP A 11 -13.70 -47.06 1.92
N LEU A 12 -14.86 -46.42 1.76
CA LEU A 12 -15.50 -46.17 0.47
C LEU A 12 -15.08 -44.83 -0.18
N CYS A 13 -14.18 -44.07 0.45
CA CYS A 13 -13.78 -42.77 -0.05
C CYS A 13 -12.73 -42.87 -1.17
N GLN A 14 -13.05 -42.44 -2.39
CA GLN A 14 -12.13 -42.45 -3.55
C GLN A 14 -10.81 -41.69 -3.29
N GLU A 15 -10.85 -40.60 -2.51
CA GLU A 15 -9.67 -39.82 -2.14
C GLU A 15 -8.72 -40.55 -1.17
N LYS A 16 -9.22 -41.55 -0.42
CA LYS A 16 -8.39 -42.44 0.39
C LYS A 16 -7.69 -43.48 -0.51
N LEU A 17 -8.38 -44.00 -1.51
CA LEU A 17 -7.86 -44.97 -2.48
C LEU A 17 -6.76 -44.37 -3.36
N SER A 18 -6.80 -43.07 -3.63
CA SER A 18 -5.75 -42.34 -4.36
C SER A 18 -4.56 -41.90 -3.48
N GLU A 19 -4.58 -42.21 -2.18
CA GLU A 19 -3.65 -41.69 -1.16
C GLU A 19 -3.51 -40.14 -1.12
N ALA A 20 -4.37 -39.41 -1.82
CA ALA A 20 -4.27 -37.95 -1.99
C ALA A 20 -5.04 -37.17 -0.91
N CYS A 21 -5.85 -37.85 -0.07
CA CYS A 21 -6.67 -37.18 0.92
C CYS A 21 -5.83 -36.47 2.01
N ARG A 22 -5.66 -35.15 1.86
CA ARG A 22 -5.12 -34.27 2.91
C ARG A 22 -5.88 -34.39 4.24
N GLY A 23 -7.18 -34.71 4.22
CA GLY A 23 -7.95 -34.95 5.46
C GLY A 23 -7.48 -36.14 6.29
N CYS A 24 -6.91 -37.17 5.65
CA CYS A 24 -6.31 -38.33 6.29
C CYS A 24 -4.80 -38.14 6.57
N LYS A 25 -4.10 -37.35 5.75
CA LYS A 25 -2.65 -37.07 5.89
C LYS A 25 -2.33 -35.95 6.89
N GLU A 26 -3.07 -34.84 6.84
CA GLU A 26 -2.80 -33.59 7.57
C GLU A 26 -3.99 -33.16 8.44
N GLY A 27 -5.19 -33.63 8.11
CA GLY A 27 -6.39 -33.38 8.91
C GLY A 27 -6.45 -34.24 10.18
N PRO A 28 -7.47 -34.01 11.02
CA PRO A 28 -7.74 -34.82 12.22
C PRO A 28 -8.05 -36.29 11.92
N GLY A 29 -8.07 -36.70 10.64
CA GLY A 29 -8.18 -38.09 10.20
C GLY A 29 -6.89 -38.90 10.35
N ARG A 30 -6.15 -38.75 11.46
CA ARG A 30 -5.28 -39.86 11.89
C ARG A 30 -6.15 -41.09 12.11
N ARG A 31 -5.57 -42.27 11.86
CA ARG A 31 -6.28 -43.54 11.66
C ARG A 31 -7.46 -43.82 12.60
N PHE A 32 -7.47 -43.36 13.84
CA PHE A 32 -8.67 -43.25 14.67
C PHE A 32 -8.46 -42.16 15.73
N GLY A 33 -9.38 -41.18 15.84
CA GLY A 33 -9.51 -40.36 17.06
C GLY A 33 -9.12 -38.87 17.04
N GLY A 34 -8.91 -38.22 15.90
CA GLY A 34 -8.72 -36.75 15.88
C GLY A 34 -10.03 -35.97 15.73
N ASP A 35 -9.99 -34.69 16.09
CA ASP A 35 -11.13 -33.78 16.12
C ASP A 35 -11.71 -33.44 14.73
N CYS A 36 -12.64 -34.25 14.20
CA CYS A 36 -13.37 -33.93 12.98
C CYS A 36 -14.14 -32.59 13.12
N PRO A 37 -13.86 -31.52 12.34
CA PRO A 37 -14.49 -30.20 12.50
C PRO A 37 -16.00 -30.22 12.25
N ILE A 38 -16.47 -31.15 11.42
CA ILE A 38 -17.91 -31.35 11.16
C ILE A 38 -18.65 -31.76 12.45
N ALA A 39 -17.96 -32.54 13.28
CA ALA A 39 -18.47 -33.13 14.50
C ALA A 39 -18.15 -32.33 15.77
N GLU A 40 -17.44 -31.21 15.64
CA GLU A 40 -16.99 -30.37 16.77
C GLU A 40 -18.15 -29.97 17.68
N CYS A 41 -19.22 -29.41 17.13
CA CYS A 41 -20.43 -29.08 17.89
C CYS A 41 -21.07 -30.29 18.60
N CYS A 42 -21.06 -31.47 17.96
CA CYS A 42 -21.60 -32.68 18.57
C CYS A 42 -20.68 -33.21 19.69
N ARG A 43 -19.36 -33.05 19.56
CA ARG A 43 -18.40 -33.36 20.63
C ARG A 43 -18.53 -32.41 21.82
N ASP A 44 -18.66 -31.11 21.57
CA ASP A 44 -18.85 -30.10 22.63
C ASP A 44 -20.16 -30.33 23.42
N LYS A 45 -21.17 -30.89 22.75
CA LYS A 45 -22.45 -31.29 23.33
C LYS A 45 -22.48 -32.73 23.85
N TYR A 46 -21.32 -33.41 23.93
CA TYR A 46 -21.15 -34.77 24.44
C TYR A 46 -22.01 -35.84 23.73
N HIS A 47 -22.32 -35.66 22.45
CA HIS A 47 -22.93 -36.71 21.63
C HIS A 47 -21.91 -37.82 21.32
N ALA A 48 -22.39 -39.05 21.15
CA ALA A 48 -21.54 -40.19 20.79
C ALA A 48 -21.10 -40.13 19.31
N ASN A 49 -21.96 -39.62 18.44
CA ASN A 49 -21.70 -39.34 17.02
C ASN A 49 -22.69 -38.27 16.53
N CYS A 50 -22.48 -37.74 15.33
CA CYS A 50 -23.41 -36.77 14.74
C CYS A 50 -24.80 -37.34 14.43
N ASP A 51 -24.98 -38.67 14.47
CA ASP A 51 -26.25 -39.33 14.16
C ASP A 51 -27.20 -39.35 15.37
N THR A 52 -26.65 -39.28 16.58
CA THR A 52 -27.40 -39.09 17.84
C THR A 52 -27.89 -37.66 18.07
N CYS A 53 -27.59 -36.73 17.16
CA CYS A 53 -28.07 -35.36 17.24
C CYS A 53 -29.51 -35.25 16.68
N GLN A 54 -30.43 -34.64 17.41
CA GLN A 54 -31.82 -34.46 16.93
C GLN A 54 -31.91 -33.57 15.68
N GLU A 55 -30.94 -32.66 15.49
CA GLU A 55 -30.85 -31.78 14.31
C GLU A 55 -29.97 -32.36 13.20
N ALA A 56 -29.60 -33.64 13.27
CA ALA A 56 -28.67 -34.25 12.32
C ALA A 56 -29.13 -34.16 10.85
N MET A 57 -30.45 -34.13 10.61
CA MET A 57 -31.05 -34.03 9.27
C MET A 57 -31.05 -32.61 8.71
N SER A 58 -31.10 -31.58 9.57
CA SER A 58 -31.08 -30.16 9.20
C SER A 58 -29.69 -29.53 9.31
N CYS A 59 -28.70 -30.25 9.84
CA CYS A 59 -27.33 -29.77 10.02
C CYS A 59 -26.59 -29.63 8.67
N THR A 60 -26.47 -28.39 8.17
CA THR A 60 -25.77 -28.06 6.93
C THR A 60 -24.31 -28.54 6.95
N LYS A 61 -23.65 -28.44 8.12
CA LYS A 61 -22.25 -28.89 8.31
C LYS A 61 -22.10 -30.40 8.09
N ARG A 62 -23.08 -31.21 8.54
CA ARG A 62 -23.12 -32.67 8.34
C ARG A 62 -23.50 -33.02 6.90
N GLN A 63 -24.44 -32.29 6.29
CA GLN A 63 -24.84 -32.50 4.90
C GLN A 63 -23.67 -32.27 3.91
N GLN A 64 -22.77 -31.33 4.20
CA GLN A 64 -21.59 -31.06 3.38
C GLN A 64 -20.43 -32.04 3.59
N LYS A 65 -20.56 -33.09 4.43
CA LYS A 65 -19.47 -34.03 4.76
C LYS A 65 -18.80 -34.69 3.55
N ASP A 66 -19.54 -34.86 2.46
CA ASP A 66 -19.05 -35.48 1.23
C ASP A 66 -18.33 -34.47 0.32
N GLN A 67 -18.70 -33.19 0.40
CA GLN A 67 -18.10 -32.08 -0.35
C GLN A 67 -16.87 -31.49 0.35
N MET A 68 -16.68 -31.74 1.64
CA MET A 68 -15.55 -31.21 2.43
C MET A 68 -14.15 -31.44 1.84
N PRO A 69 -13.82 -32.59 1.21
CA PRO A 69 -12.54 -32.74 0.51
C PRO A 69 -12.38 -31.74 -0.64
N GLN A 70 -13.42 -31.56 -1.45
CA GLN A 70 -13.41 -30.62 -2.59
C GLN A 70 -13.33 -29.17 -2.10
N ILE A 71 -14.04 -28.82 -1.02
CA ILE A 71 -13.95 -27.50 -0.39
C ILE A 71 -12.52 -27.19 0.05
N ARG A 72 -11.82 -28.14 0.70
CA ARG A 72 -10.43 -27.95 1.12
C ARG A 72 -9.46 -27.80 -0.05
N ILE A 73 -9.67 -28.54 -1.15
CA ILE A 73 -8.87 -28.39 -2.37
C ILE A 73 -9.11 -27.01 -2.98
N ALA A 74 -10.36 -26.57 -3.07
CA ALA A 74 -10.71 -25.24 -3.57
C ALA A 74 -10.14 -24.11 -2.69
N GLU A 75 -10.22 -24.24 -1.36
CA GLU A 75 -9.60 -23.30 -0.42
C GLU A 75 -8.07 -23.27 -0.53
N ALA A 76 -7.44 -24.43 -0.72
CA ALA A 76 -6.00 -24.54 -0.92
C ALA A 76 -5.57 -23.90 -2.25
N ALA A 77 -6.28 -24.20 -3.34
CA ALA A 77 -6.06 -23.59 -4.65
C ALA A 77 -6.25 -22.07 -4.58
N ALA A 78 -7.31 -21.59 -3.93
CA ALA A 78 -7.55 -20.15 -3.74
C ALA A 78 -6.47 -19.47 -2.90
N LYS A 79 -5.92 -20.16 -1.89
CA LYS A 79 -4.77 -19.66 -1.11
C LYS A 79 -3.50 -19.61 -1.96
N GLU A 80 -3.25 -20.64 -2.76
CA GLU A 80 -2.10 -20.70 -3.66
C GLU A 80 -2.18 -19.61 -4.74
N GLU A 81 -3.35 -19.42 -5.36
CA GLU A 81 -3.59 -18.34 -6.33
C GLU A 81 -3.33 -16.96 -5.71
N LYS A 82 -3.82 -16.72 -4.49
CA LYS A 82 -3.55 -15.46 -3.76
C LYS A 82 -2.07 -15.26 -3.48
N GLU A 83 -1.35 -16.30 -3.07
CA GLU A 83 0.10 -16.25 -2.84
C GLU A 83 0.88 -15.99 -4.14
N VAL A 84 0.48 -16.60 -5.26
CA VAL A 84 1.08 -16.34 -6.58
C VAL A 84 0.84 -14.89 -6.99
N GLN A 85 -0.40 -14.40 -6.90
CA GLN A 85 -0.72 -12.99 -7.19
C GLN A 85 0.07 -12.03 -6.31
N LYS A 86 0.21 -12.33 -5.01
CA LYS A 86 1.00 -11.54 -4.07
C LYS A 86 2.47 -11.46 -4.49
N ARG A 87 3.07 -12.59 -4.88
CA ARG A 87 4.46 -12.65 -5.38
C ARG A 87 4.63 -11.87 -6.69
N GLU A 88 3.70 -11.99 -7.62
CA GLU A 88 3.75 -11.24 -8.88
C GLU A 88 3.67 -9.73 -8.65
N LYS A 89 2.76 -9.28 -7.78
CA LYS A 89 2.69 -7.88 -7.37
C LYS A 89 4.01 -7.41 -6.74
N ALA A 90 4.57 -8.21 -5.82
CA ALA A 90 5.84 -7.90 -5.17
C ALA A 90 7.00 -7.71 -6.18
N LYS A 91 7.09 -8.57 -7.20
CA LYS A 91 8.12 -8.45 -8.26
C LYS A 91 8.02 -7.13 -9.03
N VAL A 92 6.80 -6.76 -9.42
CA VAL A 92 6.55 -5.49 -10.13
C VAL A 92 6.92 -4.32 -9.23
N LEU A 93 6.47 -4.34 -7.97
CA LEU A 93 6.76 -3.31 -6.98
C LEU A 93 8.25 -3.15 -6.71
N GLY A 94 8.99 -4.24 -6.50
CA GLY A 94 10.43 -4.22 -6.23
C GLY A 94 11.21 -3.49 -7.34
N LYS A 95 10.88 -3.79 -8.61
CA LYS A 95 11.50 -3.11 -9.76
C LYS A 95 11.19 -1.60 -9.79
N TRP A 96 9.92 -1.23 -9.69
CA TRP A 96 9.50 0.17 -9.89
C TRP A 96 9.78 1.06 -8.67
N LEU A 97 9.63 0.55 -7.44
CA LEU A 97 9.96 1.29 -6.22
C LEU A 97 11.46 1.56 -6.11
N TRP A 98 12.30 0.63 -6.57
CA TRP A 98 13.74 0.85 -6.65
C TRP A 98 14.10 2.01 -7.60
N ILE A 99 13.46 2.06 -8.77
CA ILE A 99 13.63 3.18 -9.70
C ILE A 99 13.10 4.48 -9.08
N LEU A 100 11.92 4.45 -8.43
CA LEU A 100 11.31 5.60 -7.78
C LEU A 100 12.22 6.17 -6.68
N PHE A 101 12.89 5.31 -5.91
CA PHE A 101 13.87 5.71 -4.90
C PHE A 101 15.03 6.53 -5.49
N TRP A 102 15.69 6.02 -6.54
CA TRP A 102 16.76 6.75 -7.21
C TRP A 102 16.26 8.02 -7.87
N LEU A 103 15.03 7.99 -8.39
CA LEU A 103 14.40 9.15 -9.01
C LEU A 103 14.12 10.27 -7.99
N LEU A 104 13.72 9.93 -6.77
CA LEU A 104 13.57 10.91 -5.69
C LEU A 104 14.91 11.52 -5.26
N ILE A 105 16.00 10.73 -5.22
CA ILE A 105 17.34 11.29 -4.98
C ILE A 105 17.72 12.27 -6.09
N ALA A 106 17.52 11.86 -7.34
CA ALA A 106 17.81 12.71 -8.50
C ALA A 106 16.94 13.99 -8.49
N SER A 107 15.67 13.89 -8.10
CA SER A 107 14.78 15.06 -8.02
C SER A 107 15.26 16.08 -6.99
N LEU A 108 15.73 15.62 -5.82
CA LEU A 108 16.33 16.49 -4.80
C LEU A 108 17.56 17.23 -5.34
N ILE A 109 18.46 16.53 -6.04
CA ILE A 109 19.66 17.12 -6.65
C ILE A 109 19.26 18.17 -7.70
N THR A 110 18.33 17.84 -8.60
CA THR A 110 17.88 18.78 -9.64
C THR A 110 17.18 20.00 -9.05
N GLY A 111 16.41 19.84 -7.97
CA GLY A 111 15.76 20.95 -7.27
C GLY A 111 16.76 21.94 -6.66
N LEU A 112 17.92 21.45 -6.19
CA LEU A 112 19.00 22.31 -5.74
C LEU A 112 19.70 23.02 -6.90
N LEU A 113 19.88 22.35 -8.05
CA LEU A 113 20.51 22.91 -9.24
C LEU A 113 19.64 23.95 -9.96
N SER A 114 18.31 23.86 -9.83
CA SER A 114 17.35 24.77 -10.46
C SER A 114 16.97 25.98 -9.60
N GLN A 115 17.72 26.29 -8.54
CA GLN A 115 17.45 27.47 -7.72
C GLN A 115 17.80 28.76 -8.46
N ASP A 116 16.96 29.79 -8.34
CA ASP A 116 17.17 31.08 -9.03
C ASP A 116 18.47 31.77 -8.62
N SER A 117 18.98 31.51 -7.42
CA SER A 117 20.29 31.98 -6.95
C SER A 117 21.44 31.51 -7.87
N LEU A 118 21.32 30.30 -8.44
CA LEU A 118 22.33 29.75 -9.37
C LEU A 118 22.24 30.36 -10.76
N SER A 119 21.11 30.95 -11.14
CA SER A 119 20.99 31.66 -12.42
C SER A 119 21.97 32.85 -12.50
N GLN A 120 22.21 33.51 -11.36
CA GLN A 120 23.12 34.66 -11.26
C GLN A 120 24.60 34.24 -11.27
N VAL A 121 24.92 33.05 -10.74
CA VAL A 121 26.29 32.54 -10.65
C VAL A 121 26.70 31.82 -11.95
N SER A 122 25.83 30.95 -12.47
CA SER A 122 26.12 30.14 -13.65
C SER A 122 24.84 29.76 -14.41
N PRO A 123 24.47 30.50 -15.47
CA PRO A 123 23.25 30.26 -16.25
C PRO A 123 23.16 28.86 -16.87
N ARG A 124 24.31 28.26 -17.22
CA ARG A 124 24.36 26.90 -17.81
C ARG A 124 23.93 25.82 -16.81
N ILE A 125 24.36 25.90 -15.55
CA ILE A 125 24.03 24.90 -14.51
C ILE A 125 22.54 24.99 -14.18
N TYR A 126 22.02 26.21 -14.05
CA TYR A 126 20.59 26.45 -13.87
C TYR A 126 19.76 25.82 -14.99
N PHE A 127 20.13 26.06 -16.26
CA PHE A 127 19.40 25.49 -17.40
C PHE A 127 19.42 23.95 -17.39
N ILE A 128 20.57 23.34 -17.11
CA ILE A 128 20.69 21.89 -16.99
C ILE A 128 19.80 21.36 -15.86
N GLY A 129 19.81 22.00 -14.69
CA GLY A 129 18.97 21.65 -13.55
C GLY A 129 17.48 21.71 -13.89
N THR A 130 17.03 22.76 -14.56
CA THR A 130 15.63 22.94 -14.95
C THR A 130 15.18 21.88 -15.96
N VAL A 131 15.94 21.65 -17.02
CA VAL A 131 15.59 20.65 -18.05
C VAL A 131 15.57 19.23 -17.45
N SER A 132 16.57 18.88 -16.64
CA SER A 132 16.63 17.58 -15.98
C SER A 132 15.50 17.40 -14.94
N GLY A 133 15.14 18.45 -14.21
CA GLY A 133 14.02 18.45 -13.27
C GLY A 133 12.68 18.17 -13.96
N ILE A 134 12.44 18.76 -15.15
CA ILE A 134 11.24 18.48 -15.95
C ILE A 134 11.22 17.01 -16.39
N ALA A 135 12.34 16.50 -16.92
CA ALA A 135 12.44 15.11 -17.36
C ALA A 135 12.18 14.12 -16.20
N ILE A 136 12.77 14.37 -15.03
CA ILE A 136 12.57 13.56 -13.81
C ILE A 136 11.11 13.57 -13.38
N LYS A 137 10.44 14.73 -13.39
CA LYS A 137 9.00 14.83 -13.05
C LYS A 137 8.13 14.04 -14.04
N VAL A 138 8.44 14.10 -15.34
CA VAL A 138 7.72 13.30 -16.35
C VAL A 138 7.90 11.81 -16.09
N ILE A 139 9.14 11.35 -15.87
CA ILE A 139 9.43 9.95 -15.54
C ILE A 139 8.71 9.53 -14.26
N TYR A 140 8.67 10.39 -13.24
CA TYR A 140 7.98 10.14 -11.98
C TYR A 140 6.48 9.90 -12.21
N CYS A 141 5.82 10.76 -12.98
CA CYS A 141 4.41 10.59 -13.34
C CYS A 141 4.17 9.28 -14.11
N LEU A 142 5.04 8.93 -15.07
CA LEU A 142 4.94 7.69 -15.84
C LEU A 142 5.05 6.45 -14.93
N ILE A 143 5.99 6.44 -13.99
CA ILE A 143 6.15 5.34 -13.02
C ILE A 143 4.92 5.21 -12.13
N LEU A 144 4.37 6.32 -11.62
CA LEU A 144 3.15 6.30 -10.82
C LEU A 144 1.94 5.75 -11.60
N LEU A 145 1.80 6.13 -12.87
CA LEU A 145 0.76 5.60 -13.74
C LEU A 145 0.96 4.11 -14.04
N GLN A 146 2.21 3.66 -14.18
CA GLN A 146 2.52 2.23 -14.34
C GLN A 146 2.17 1.42 -13.09
N LEU A 147 2.43 1.98 -11.91
CA LEU A 147 2.07 1.39 -10.62
C LEU A 147 0.56 1.34 -10.35
N ARG A 148 -0.26 2.06 -11.13
CA ARG A 148 -1.73 1.99 -11.07
C ARG A 148 -2.28 0.58 -11.23
N HIS A 149 -1.61 -0.26 -12.03
CA HIS A 149 -2.01 -1.65 -12.23
C HIS A 149 -1.89 -2.51 -10.97
N VAL A 150 -1.06 -2.08 -10.01
CA VAL A 150 -0.87 -2.78 -8.74
C VAL A 150 -1.77 -2.18 -7.66
N GLU A 151 -1.78 -0.85 -7.54
CA GLU A 151 -2.60 -0.14 -6.56
C GLU A 151 -3.12 1.18 -7.17
N GLU A 152 -4.45 1.35 -7.18
CA GLU A 152 -5.12 2.46 -7.88
C GLU A 152 -4.70 3.85 -7.37
N LYS A 153 -4.32 3.94 -6.09
CA LYS A 153 -3.90 5.19 -5.45
C LYS A 153 -2.67 5.78 -6.11
N TYR A 154 -1.73 4.98 -6.61
CA TYR A 154 -0.60 5.50 -7.39
C TYR A 154 -1.04 6.19 -8.67
N GLY A 155 -2.06 5.65 -9.36
CA GLY A 155 -2.63 6.29 -10.53
C GLY A 155 -3.26 7.65 -10.22
N LYS A 156 -3.97 7.76 -9.08
CA LYS A 156 -4.52 9.03 -8.59
C LYS A 156 -3.41 10.04 -8.27
N ALA A 157 -2.34 9.60 -7.60
CA ALA A 157 -1.16 10.42 -7.32
C ALA A 157 -0.52 10.94 -8.63
N GLY A 158 -0.38 10.07 -9.64
CA GLY A 158 0.17 10.44 -10.95
C GLY A 158 -0.68 11.49 -11.68
N ILE A 159 -2.01 11.32 -11.70
CA ILE A 159 -2.94 12.29 -12.31
C ILE A 159 -2.89 13.63 -11.57
N CYS A 160 -2.96 13.61 -10.23
CA CYS A 160 -2.84 14.84 -9.43
C CYS A 160 -1.49 15.54 -9.63
N SER A 161 -0.41 14.78 -9.85
CA SER A 161 0.93 15.35 -10.14
C SER A 161 0.95 16.07 -11.49
N ILE A 162 0.27 15.54 -12.51
CA ILE A 162 0.11 16.22 -13.81
C ILE A 162 -0.70 17.51 -13.65
N ILE A 163 -1.81 17.46 -12.91
CA ILE A 163 -2.63 18.65 -12.63
C ILE A 163 -1.80 19.71 -11.89
N SER A 164 -1.00 19.30 -10.90
CA SER A 164 -0.09 20.18 -10.17
C SER A 164 0.94 20.84 -11.10
N ALA A 165 1.51 20.08 -12.03
CA ALA A 165 2.45 20.62 -13.01
C ALA A 165 1.78 21.63 -13.96
N LEU A 166 0.56 21.35 -14.44
CA LEU A 166 -0.20 22.29 -15.26
C LEU A 166 -0.56 23.57 -14.49
N LEU A 167 -0.99 23.43 -13.23
CA LEU A 167 -1.26 24.57 -12.36
C LEU A 167 -0.01 25.45 -12.20
N ALA A 168 1.17 24.85 -12.00
CA ALA A 168 2.41 25.61 -11.88
C ALA A 168 2.70 26.47 -13.13
N VAL A 169 2.39 25.98 -14.34
CA VAL A 169 2.49 26.79 -15.57
C VAL A 169 1.48 27.94 -15.56
N VAL A 170 0.24 27.69 -15.14
CA VAL A 170 -0.80 28.74 -15.03
C VAL A 170 -0.40 29.81 -14.01
N VAL A 171 0.15 29.41 -12.86
CA VAL A 171 0.68 30.32 -11.83
C VAL A 171 1.68 31.30 -12.44
N LEU A 172 2.64 30.78 -13.23
CA LEU A 172 3.65 31.61 -13.88
C LEU A 172 3.07 32.63 -14.87
N LEU A 173 1.94 32.33 -15.49
CA LEU A 173 1.31 33.20 -16.49
C LEU A 173 0.36 34.25 -15.90
N VAL A 174 -0.18 34.02 -14.69
CA VAL A 174 -1.33 34.78 -14.15
C VAL A 174 -0.95 35.64 -12.94
N VAL A 175 0.08 35.27 -12.17
CA VAL A 175 0.37 35.87 -10.85
C VAL A 175 1.09 37.23 -10.93
N GLU A 176 1.27 37.80 -12.12
CA GLU A 176 1.92 39.10 -12.28
C GLU A 176 1.22 40.20 -11.46
N ASN A 177 1.93 40.71 -10.44
CA ASN A 177 1.62 41.90 -9.65
C ASN A 177 0.45 41.83 -8.64
N SER A 178 -0.15 40.68 -8.35
CA SER A 178 -1.22 40.57 -7.33
C SER A 178 -0.87 39.60 -6.19
N ILE A 179 -0.61 40.15 -4.99
CA ILE A 179 -0.33 39.38 -3.76
C ILE A 179 -1.54 38.51 -3.38
N ALA A 180 -2.75 39.03 -3.52
CA ALA A 180 -3.96 38.27 -3.21
C ALA A 180 -4.13 37.05 -4.12
N LEU A 181 -3.88 37.23 -5.43
CA LEU A 181 -3.95 36.14 -6.41
C LEU A 181 -2.81 35.12 -6.18
N ALA A 182 -1.61 35.59 -5.83
CA ALA A 182 -0.50 34.72 -5.43
C ALA A 182 -0.85 33.83 -4.22
N LEU A 183 -1.47 34.40 -3.18
CA LEU A 183 -1.90 33.67 -2.00
C LEU A 183 -2.99 32.63 -2.31
N ILE A 184 -3.97 32.98 -3.12
CA ILE A 184 -5.02 32.04 -3.55
C ILE A 184 -4.38 30.87 -4.31
N MET A 185 -3.51 31.16 -5.26
CA MET A 185 -2.85 30.13 -6.07
C MET A 185 -1.90 29.27 -5.23
N LEU A 186 -1.24 29.83 -4.20
CA LEU A 186 -0.48 29.07 -3.22
C LEU A 186 -1.35 28.06 -2.49
N LEU A 187 -2.51 28.49 -1.97
CA LEU A 187 -3.43 27.58 -1.27
C LEU A 187 -3.95 26.46 -2.18
N VAL A 188 -4.28 26.79 -3.43
CA VAL A 188 -4.70 25.79 -4.43
C VAL A 188 -3.56 24.81 -4.73
N ALA A 189 -2.35 25.31 -4.97
CA ALA A 189 -1.17 24.47 -5.23
C ALA A 189 -0.86 23.54 -4.05
N THR A 190 -0.93 24.05 -2.81
CA THR A 190 -0.75 23.27 -1.60
C THR A 190 -1.83 22.20 -1.45
N ALA A 191 -3.10 22.51 -1.73
CA ALA A 191 -4.18 21.53 -1.65
C ALA A 191 -3.99 20.37 -2.65
N ILE A 192 -3.57 20.67 -3.88
CA ILE A 192 -3.25 19.65 -4.89
C ILE A 192 -2.00 18.86 -4.46
N GLY A 193 -0.97 19.53 -3.93
CA GLY A 193 0.23 18.88 -3.40
C GLY A 193 -0.09 17.89 -2.27
N LEU A 194 -0.93 18.28 -1.32
CA LEU A 194 -1.43 17.41 -0.26
C LEU A 194 -2.22 16.22 -0.81
N ALA A 195 -2.99 16.40 -1.88
CA ALA A 195 -3.68 15.28 -2.54
C ALA A 195 -2.70 14.30 -3.20
N VAL A 196 -1.66 14.81 -3.88
CA VAL A 196 -0.57 13.98 -4.44
C VAL A 196 0.09 13.17 -3.34
N ASP A 197 0.51 13.84 -2.27
CA ASP A 197 1.15 13.20 -1.13
C ASP A 197 0.22 12.17 -0.48
N TYR A 198 -1.03 12.52 -0.19
CA TYR A 198 -2.02 11.61 0.38
C TYR A 198 -2.09 10.29 -0.41
N PHE A 199 -2.29 10.39 -1.72
CA PHE A 199 -2.39 9.21 -2.58
C PHE A 199 -1.08 8.42 -2.64
N PHE A 200 0.07 9.11 -2.60
CA PHE A 200 1.37 8.46 -2.54
C PHE A 200 1.58 7.71 -1.20
N PHE A 201 1.41 8.37 -0.05
CA PHE A 201 1.57 7.74 1.27
C PHE A 201 0.59 6.58 1.48
N TYR A 202 -0.69 6.76 1.13
CA TYR A 202 -1.69 5.70 1.26
C TYR A 202 -1.57 4.59 0.20
N GLY A 203 -0.99 4.87 -0.97
CA GLY A 203 -0.63 3.85 -1.96
C GLY A 203 0.47 2.94 -1.45
N ASN A 204 1.53 3.52 -0.89
CA ASN A 204 2.61 2.78 -0.23
C ASN A 204 2.12 1.97 0.97
N ALA A 205 1.25 2.56 1.80
CA ALA A 205 0.65 1.86 2.94
C ALA A 205 -0.24 0.68 2.49
N ALA A 206 -1.07 0.86 1.46
CA ALA A 206 -1.98 -0.19 1.00
C ALA A 206 -1.22 -1.40 0.43
N VAL A 207 -0.17 -1.14 -0.36
CA VAL A 207 0.68 -2.21 -0.90
C VAL A 207 1.39 -3.00 0.20
N LEU A 208 1.73 -2.35 1.32
CA LEU A 208 2.38 -3.01 2.46
C LEU A 208 1.40 -3.80 3.34
N GLU A 209 0.09 -3.56 3.26
CA GLU A 209 -0.90 -4.17 4.16
C GLU A 209 -0.87 -5.70 4.13
N ASP A 210 -0.63 -6.28 2.95
CA ASP A 210 -0.52 -7.73 2.76
C ASP A 210 0.83 -8.32 3.20
N PHE A 211 1.86 -7.50 3.44
CA PHE A 211 3.25 -7.95 3.67
C PHE A 211 3.76 -7.62 5.07
N ASP A 212 3.55 -6.38 5.51
CA ASP A 212 4.00 -5.84 6.80
C ASP A 212 3.03 -4.75 7.26
N LEU A 213 2.07 -5.15 8.11
CA LEU A 213 1.05 -4.28 8.67
C LEU A 213 1.67 -3.14 9.50
N GLU A 214 2.69 -3.44 10.31
CA GLU A 214 3.34 -2.44 11.15
C GLU A 214 4.01 -1.36 10.28
N PHE A 215 4.62 -1.77 9.18
CA PHE A 215 5.23 -0.83 8.24
C PHE A 215 4.19 -0.02 7.46
N SER A 216 3.06 -0.62 7.09
CA SER A 216 1.92 0.11 6.52
C SER A 216 1.43 1.24 7.43
N GLU A 217 1.31 0.97 8.74
CA GLU A 217 0.89 1.98 9.72
C GLU A 217 1.91 3.12 9.86
N LYS A 218 3.21 2.82 9.76
CA LYS A 218 4.26 3.85 9.76
C LYS A 218 4.11 4.83 8.59
N TRP A 219 3.69 4.37 7.40
CA TRP A 219 3.39 5.25 6.26
C TRP A 219 2.17 6.15 6.52
N LYS A 220 1.09 5.60 7.10
CA LYS A 220 -0.09 6.38 7.48
C LYS A 220 0.25 7.44 8.53
N LYS A 221 1.08 7.10 9.52
CA LYS A 221 1.57 8.03 10.54
C LYS A 221 2.45 9.12 9.93
N LEU A 222 3.31 8.77 8.97
CA LEU A 222 4.17 9.73 8.28
C LEU A 222 3.34 10.77 7.50
N TRP A 223 2.24 10.36 6.86
CA TRP A 223 1.27 11.27 6.25
C TRP A 223 0.67 12.27 7.26
N THR A 224 0.23 11.81 8.42
CA THR A 224 -0.37 12.69 9.44
C THR A 224 0.62 13.78 9.86
N TRP A 225 1.89 13.43 10.04
CA TRP A 225 2.94 14.41 10.32
C TRP A 225 3.18 15.36 9.16
N ASN A 226 3.18 14.86 7.92
CA ASN A 226 3.33 15.69 6.72
C ASN A 226 2.22 16.74 6.63
N LEU A 227 0.97 16.34 6.87
CA LEU A 227 -0.18 17.23 6.89
C LEU A 227 -0.04 18.34 7.94
N ILE A 228 0.42 18.00 9.15
CA ILE A 228 0.65 18.98 10.22
C ILE A 228 1.76 19.97 9.85
N CYS A 229 2.89 19.48 9.32
CA CYS A 229 4.01 20.33 8.96
C CYS A 229 3.68 21.28 7.80
N ILE A 230 3.07 20.76 6.72
CA ILE A 230 2.65 21.59 5.57
C ILE A 230 1.54 22.57 5.99
N GLY A 231 0.59 22.13 6.80
CA GLY A 231 -0.46 23.00 7.36
C GLY A 231 0.13 24.13 8.20
N GLY A 232 1.11 23.82 9.05
CA GLY A 232 1.85 24.80 9.86
C GLY A 232 2.64 25.79 9.01
N MET A 233 3.35 25.34 7.96
CA MET A 233 4.05 26.21 7.02
C MET A 233 3.08 27.14 6.30
N THR A 234 1.97 26.60 5.79
CA THR A 234 0.98 27.36 5.02
C THR A 234 0.30 28.40 5.90
N ALA A 235 -0.08 28.02 7.13
CA ALA A 235 -0.58 28.97 8.13
C ALA A 235 0.47 30.04 8.47
N GLY A 236 1.74 29.67 8.63
CA GLY A 236 2.84 30.61 8.87
C GLY A 236 3.00 31.64 7.75
N ILE A 237 2.88 31.22 6.48
CA ILE A 237 2.89 32.13 5.32
C ILE A 237 1.70 33.10 5.39
N CYS A 238 0.50 32.60 5.65
CA CYS A 238 -0.69 33.45 5.79
C CYS A 238 -0.55 34.45 6.94
N LEU A 239 0.13 34.07 8.03
CA LEU A 239 0.34 34.89 9.23
C LEU A 239 1.60 35.74 9.18
N MET A 240 2.29 35.87 8.04
CA MET A 240 3.53 36.67 7.95
C MET A 240 3.34 38.14 8.35
N PHE A 241 2.13 38.69 8.22
CA PHE A 241 1.82 40.05 8.68
C PHE A 241 1.88 40.20 10.21
N LEU A 242 1.85 39.10 10.98
CA LEU A 242 2.07 39.07 12.44
C LEU A 242 3.57 39.07 12.80
N GLY A 243 4.46 39.25 11.83
CA GLY A 243 5.90 39.35 12.03
C GLY A 243 6.55 38.03 12.40
N ILE A 244 7.31 38.01 13.50
CA ILE A 244 8.19 36.90 13.90
C ILE A 244 7.43 35.57 14.08
N ILE A 245 6.17 35.63 14.52
CA ILE A 245 5.36 34.41 14.75
C ILE A 245 5.16 33.62 13.44
N GLY A 246 4.82 34.31 12.35
CA GLY A 246 4.67 33.67 11.03
C GLY A 246 5.99 33.07 10.54
N ALA A 247 7.10 33.78 10.72
CA ALA A 247 8.43 33.30 10.34
C ALA A 247 8.84 32.03 11.11
N ILE A 248 8.59 31.97 12.43
CA ILE A 248 8.89 30.78 13.25
C ILE A 248 8.10 29.56 12.75
N LEU A 249 6.81 29.72 12.45
CA LEU A 249 5.98 28.62 11.95
C LEU A 249 6.48 28.07 10.60
N VAL A 250 6.89 28.95 9.69
CA VAL A 250 7.46 28.54 8.40
C VAL A 250 8.77 27.77 8.59
N ILE A 251 9.65 28.23 9.47
CA ILE A 251 10.94 27.58 9.73
C ILE A 251 10.73 26.20 10.38
N VAL A 252 9.94 26.13 11.44
CA VAL A 252 9.68 24.87 12.16
C VAL A 252 8.97 23.86 11.26
N GLY A 253 7.97 24.31 10.50
CA GLY A 253 7.29 23.47 9.53
C GLY A 253 8.22 22.98 8.42
N GLY A 254 9.11 23.85 7.91
CA GLY A 254 10.10 23.49 6.91
C GLY A 254 11.11 22.45 7.39
N LEU A 255 11.60 22.56 8.63
CA LEU A 255 12.43 21.53 9.26
C LEU A 255 11.67 20.20 9.40
N GLY A 256 10.39 20.27 9.78
CA GLY A 256 9.51 19.09 9.84
C GLY A 256 9.38 18.39 8.48
N VAL A 257 9.07 19.14 7.42
CA VAL A 257 8.97 18.61 6.04
C VAL A 257 10.31 18.02 5.59
N PHE A 258 11.44 18.65 5.93
CA PHE A 258 12.77 18.12 5.61
C PHE A 258 13.02 16.75 6.27
N VAL A 259 12.74 16.61 7.57
CA VAL A 259 12.89 15.35 8.29
C VAL A 259 11.94 14.27 7.72
N ILE A 260 10.71 14.65 7.39
CA ILE A 260 9.72 13.76 6.77
C ILE A 260 10.20 13.29 5.40
N GLY A 261 10.81 14.16 4.59
CA GLY A 261 11.40 13.80 3.30
C GLY A 261 12.52 12.77 3.43
N ILE A 262 13.38 12.89 4.45
CA ILE A 262 14.41 11.89 4.75
C ILE A 262 13.75 10.56 5.15
N MET A 263 12.75 10.59 6.04
CA MET A 263 12.03 9.39 6.46
C MET A 263 11.33 8.70 5.29
N GLN A 264 10.69 9.46 4.40
CA GLN A 264 10.06 8.96 3.18
C GLN A 264 11.07 8.24 2.29
N LEU A 265 12.27 8.81 2.12
CA LEU A 265 13.35 8.22 1.33
C LEU A 265 13.85 6.90 1.95
N VAL A 266 14.04 6.87 3.27
CA VAL A 266 14.44 5.67 4.01
C VAL A 266 13.37 4.59 3.94
N TYR A 267 12.10 4.96 4.10
CA TYR A 267 10.99 4.01 4.03
C TYR A 267 10.84 3.44 2.63
N LEU A 268 10.96 4.28 1.60
CA LEU A 268 10.90 3.83 0.22
C LEU A 268 12.06 2.87 -0.11
N TYR A 269 13.28 3.17 0.36
CA TYR A 269 14.42 2.26 0.24
C TYR A 269 14.14 0.90 0.90
N ARG A 270 13.69 0.89 2.15
CA ARG A 270 13.38 -0.35 2.89
C ARG A 270 12.31 -1.16 2.18
N MET A 271 11.27 -0.50 1.67
CA MET A 271 10.20 -1.13 0.91
C MET A 271 10.71 -1.71 -0.42
N ALA A 272 11.55 -0.98 -1.14
CA ALA A 272 12.17 -1.46 -2.37
C ALA A 272 13.06 -2.69 -2.12
N VAL A 273 13.81 -2.71 -1.02
CA VAL A 273 14.60 -3.88 -0.60
C VAL A 273 13.70 -5.06 -0.24
N LEU A 274 12.66 -4.83 0.57
CA LEU A 274 11.68 -5.87 0.96
C LEU A 274 11.07 -6.55 -0.27
N PHE A 275 10.60 -5.78 -1.25
CA PHE A 275 9.98 -6.34 -2.45
C PHE A 275 10.99 -6.95 -3.43
N LYS A 276 12.26 -6.54 -3.37
CA LYS A 276 13.32 -7.13 -4.18
C LYS A 276 13.64 -8.57 -3.76
N GLU A 277 13.41 -8.95 -2.50
CA GLU A 277 13.54 -10.34 -2.04
C GLU A 277 12.60 -11.31 -2.77
N TYR A 278 11.53 -10.79 -3.37
CA TYR A 278 10.56 -11.58 -4.14
C TYR A 278 10.87 -11.65 -5.64
N THR A 279 11.91 -10.94 -6.12
CA THR A 279 12.29 -10.82 -7.55
C THR A 279 13.46 -11.70 -7.89
#